data_AF-A0A7S2L000-F1
#
_entry.id   AF-A0A7S2L000-F1
#
_cell.length_a   1.000
_cell.length_b   1.000
_cell.length_c   1.000
_cell.angle_alpha   90.00
_cell.angle_beta   90.00
_cell.angle_gamma   90.00
#
_symmetry.space_group_name_H-M   'P 1'
#
loop_
_entity.id
_entity.type
_entity.pdbx_description
1 polymer ?
#
loop_
_entity_poly.entity_id
_entity_poly.type
_entity_poly.pdbx_seq_one_letter_code
_entity_poly.pdbx_strand_id
1 'polypeptide(L)'
;TLNTMVSETLCLSPRLTRTLSNVIYHKTKGNSLFVSRLLRSLNKEGLLRPSLSRRRWEWNMKKIKSRGLPDDVAMFLTDSLRELPDKVQSALFVLSCFGASSESAFVESQGLDRNILENLEIAVAEGLVDKIDDQYRFAHDRIQEAAYNTKPAHKRSVIHFKYGLEL
;
A
#
# COMPACT_ATOMS: atom_id res chain seq x y z
N THR A 1 -3.73 17.90 -2.94
CA THR A 1 -3.89 17.44 -1.54
C THR A 1 -4.86 16.28 -1.48
N LEU A 2 -4.94 15.49 -0.40
CA LEU A 2 -5.88 14.35 -0.32
C LEU A 2 -7.33 14.76 -0.63
N ASN A 3 -7.74 15.97 -0.22
CA ASN A 3 -9.07 16.48 -0.54
C ASN A 3 -9.29 16.72 -2.04
N THR A 4 -8.25 17.15 -2.78
CA THR A 4 -8.29 17.26 -4.25
C THR A 4 -8.49 15.88 -4.89
N MET A 5 -7.72 14.88 -4.46
CA MET A 5 -7.83 13.51 -4.98
C MET A 5 -9.22 12.92 -4.74
N VAL A 6 -9.78 13.07 -3.53
CA VAL A 6 -11.13 12.59 -3.20
C VAL A 6 -12.20 13.37 -3.99
N SER A 7 -12.02 14.67 -4.15
CA SER A 7 -12.88 15.55 -4.95
C SER A 7 -12.93 15.12 -6.41
N GLU A 8 -11.78 14.86 -7.03
CA GLU A 8 -11.66 14.39 -8.41
C GLU A 8 -12.25 12.98 -8.57
N THR A 9 -11.91 12.06 -7.66
CA THR A 9 -12.40 10.67 -7.70
C THR A 9 -13.93 10.59 -7.61
N LEU A 10 -14.55 11.47 -6.81
CA LEU A 10 -16.00 11.50 -6.63
C LEU A 10 -16.70 12.50 -7.56
N CYS A 11 -15.97 13.23 -8.40
CA CYS A 11 -16.49 14.32 -9.23
C CYS A 11 -17.35 15.32 -8.42
N LEU A 12 -16.90 15.69 -7.22
CA LEU A 12 -17.60 16.60 -6.30
C LEU A 12 -16.74 17.83 -5.97
N SER A 13 -17.38 18.94 -5.60
CA SER A 13 -16.67 20.13 -5.12
C SER A 13 -15.78 19.80 -3.90
N PRO A 14 -14.53 20.33 -3.83
CA PRO A 14 -13.65 20.17 -2.68
C PRO A 14 -14.26 20.59 -1.33
N ARG A 15 -15.27 21.49 -1.35
CA ARG A 15 -15.99 21.91 -0.14
C ARG A 15 -16.84 20.77 0.45
N LEU A 16 -17.46 19.95 -0.40
CA LEU A 16 -18.31 18.83 0.01
C LEU A 16 -17.49 17.65 0.49
N THR A 17 -16.35 17.38 -0.15
CA THR A 17 -15.49 16.25 0.19
C THR A 17 -14.64 16.50 1.43
N ARG A 18 -14.45 17.74 1.88
CA ARG A 18 -13.53 18.09 2.97
C ARG A 18 -13.72 17.27 4.24
N THR A 19 -14.96 17.03 4.65
CA THR A 19 -15.26 16.25 5.85
C THR A 19 -14.92 14.78 5.68
N LEU A 20 -15.21 14.20 4.52
CA LEU A 20 -14.85 12.82 4.18
C LEU A 20 -13.32 12.69 4.07
N SER A 21 -12.68 13.61 3.37
CA SER A 21 -11.24 13.68 3.19
C SER A 21 -10.49 13.75 4.51
N ASN A 22 -10.96 14.52 5.50
CA ASN A 22 -10.33 14.53 6.83
C ASN A 22 -10.42 13.16 7.52
N VAL A 23 -11.58 12.50 7.47
CA VAL A 23 -11.74 11.17 8.06
C VAL A 23 -10.87 10.13 7.36
N ILE A 24 -10.84 10.17 6.03
CA ILE A 24 -9.95 9.33 5.22
C ILE A 24 -8.50 9.64 5.59
N TYR A 25 -8.08 10.91 5.65
CA TYR A 25 -6.71 11.28 6.02
C TYR A 25 -6.32 10.78 7.41
N HIS A 26 -7.19 10.91 8.42
CA HIS A 26 -6.88 10.36 9.74
C HIS A 26 -6.69 8.84 9.73
N LYS A 27 -7.43 8.15 8.86
CA LYS A 27 -7.41 6.69 8.68
C LYS A 27 -6.27 6.19 7.79
N THR A 28 -5.81 6.99 6.83
CA THR A 28 -4.81 6.58 5.84
C THR A 28 -3.48 7.31 5.99
N LYS A 29 -3.42 8.31 6.89
CA LYS A 29 -2.31 9.26 7.08
C LYS A 29 -1.83 9.92 5.77
N GLY A 30 -2.72 10.02 4.78
CA GLY A 30 -2.41 10.61 3.49
C GLY A 30 -1.86 9.65 2.44
N ASN A 31 -1.73 8.35 2.72
CA ASN A 31 -1.21 7.40 1.76
C ASN A 31 -2.23 7.15 0.62
N SER A 32 -1.85 7.52 -0.61
CA SER A 32 -2.71 7.50 -1.81
C SER A 32 -3.25 6.10 -2.15
N LEU A 33 -2.43 5.05 -1.96
CA LEU A 33 -2.85 3.66 -2.16
C LEU A 33 -3.96 3.29 -1.16
N PHE A 34 -3.84 3.72 0.09
CA PHE A 34 -4.86 3.44 1.09
C PHE A 34 -6.10 4.27 0.88
N VAL A 35 -5.96 5.50 0.39
CA VAL A 35 -7.11 6.30 0.00
C VAL A 35 -7.91 5.54 -1.07
N SER A 36 -7.26 5.07 -2.13
CA SER A 36 -7.95 4.35 -3.20
C SER A 36 -8.53 3.00 -2.73
N ARG A 37 -7.80 2.23 -1.92
CA ARG A 37 -8.28 0.96 -1.33
C ARG A 37 -9.44 1.17 -0.35
N LEU A 38 -9.34 2.17 0.53
CA LEU A 38 -10.41 2.52 1.47
C LEU A 38 -11.65 2.97 0.71
N LEU A 39 -11.53 3.86 -0.28
CA LEU A 39 -12.66 4.28 -1.11
C LEU A 39 -13.33 3.09 -1.82
N ARG A 40 -12.53 2.17 -2.39
CA ARG A 40 -13.04 0.94 -3.00
C ARG A 40 -13.77 0.05 -2.00
N SER A 41 -13.22 -0.11 -0.80
CA SER A 41 -13.82 -0.89 0.29
C SER A 41 -15.15 -0.28 0.78
N LEU A 42 -15.17 1.04 0.99
CA LEU A 42 -16.39 1.77 1.34
C LEU A 42 -17.47 1.63 0.26
N ASN A 43 -17.07 1.58 -1.01
CA ASN A 43 -17.98 1.34 -2.13
C ASN A 43 -18.54 -0.08 -2.14
N LYS A 44 -17.70 -1.10 -1.96
CA LYS A 44 -18.12 -2.50 -1.84
C LYS A 44 -19.13 -2.71 -0.70
N GLU A 45 -18.95 -2.02 0.41
CA GLU A 45 -19.84 -2.09 1.58
C GLU A 45 -21.08 -1.19 1.49
N GLY A 46 -21.25 -0.45 0.39
CA GLY A 46 -22.34 0.51 0.20
C GLY A 46 -22.31 1.70 1.16
N LEU A 47 -21.21 1.91 1.88
CA LEU A 47 -20.99 3.06 2.76
C LEU A 47 -20.68 4.35 2.00
N LEU A 48 -20.15 4.20 0.78
CA LEU A 48 -19.94 5.21 -0.22
C LEU A 48 -20.63 4.72 -1.50
N ARG A 49 -21.63 5.44 -2.02
CA ARG A 49 -22.40 4.95 -3.16
C ARG A 49 -22.89 6.08 -4.08
N PRO A 50 -23.06 5.84 -5.37
CA PRO A 50 -23.74 6.79 -6.24
C PRO A 50 -25.24 6.83 -5.91
N SER A 51 -25.77 8.03 -5.69
CA SER A 51 -27.19 8.29 -5.50
C SER A 51 -27.81 8.67 -6.83
N LEU A 52 -28.66 7.79 -7.37
CA LEU A 52 -29.34 8.01 -8.66
C LEU A 52 -30.34 9.18 -8.59
N SER A 53 -31.02 9.36 -7.45
CA SER A 53 -31.99 10.44 -7.25
C SER A 53 -31.32 11.82 -7.18
N ARG A 54 -30.12 11.89 -6.60
CA ARG A 54 -29.37 13.14 -6.44
C ARG A 54 -28.24 13.33 -7.46
N ARG A 55 -28.03 12.37 -8.36
CA ARG A 55 -26.93 12.30 -9.33
C ARG A 55 -25.56 12.64 -8.73
N ARG A 56 -25.29 12.14 -7.52
CA ARG A 56 -24.06 12.46 -6.77
C ARG A 56 -23.65 11.32 -5.86
N TRP A 57 -22.39 11.28 -5.46
CA TRP A 57 -21.95 10.37 -4.41
C TRP A 57 -22.54 10.74 -3.05
N GLU A 58 -22.97 9.73 -2.31
CA GLU A 58 -23.43 9.83 -0.93
C GLU A 58 -22.64 8.88 -0.04
N TRP A 59 -22.44 9.28 1.21
CA TRP A 59 -21.73 8.46 2.18
C TRP A 59 -22.36 8.51 3.57
N ASN A 60 -22.26 7.40 4.29
CA ASN A 60 -22.70 7.33 5.68
C ASN A 60 -21.55 7.68 6.63
N MET A 61 -21.44 8.96 6.98
CA MET A 61 -20.35 9.45 7.83
C MET A 61 -20.29 8.74 9.21
N LYS A 62 -21.44 8.40 9.80
CA LYS A 62 -21.49 7.72 11.10
C LYS A 62 -20.85 6.33 11.01
N LYS A 63 -21.24 5.54 10.00
CA LYS A 63 -20.69 4.20 9.77
C LYS A 63 -19.21 4.22 9.37
N ILE A 64 -18.78 5.20 8.57
CA ILE A 64 -17.37 5.36 8.18
C ILE A 64 -16.50 5.67 9.40
N LYS A 65 -16.96 6.55 10.29
CA LYS A 65 -16.24 6.88 11.53
C LYS A 65 -16.19 5.69 12.49
N SER A 66 -17.29 4.97 12.66
CA SER A 66 -17.37 3.81 13.57
C SER A 66 -16.65 2.57 13.05
N ARG A 67 -16.25 2.56 11.77
CA ARG A 67 -15.46 1.47 11.21
C ARG A 67 -14.06 1.50 11.84
N GLY A 68 -13.76 0.48 12.65
CA GLY A 68 -12.41 0.22 13.12
C GLY A 68 -11.52 -0.04 11.92
N LEU A 69 -10.71 0.94 11.55
CA LEU A 69 -9.51 0.68 10.79
C LEU A 69 -8.38 0.73 11.81
N PRO A 70 -7.34 -0.11 11.69
CA PRO A 70 -6.18 -0.01 12.56
C PRO A 70 -5.67 1.43 12.55
N ASP A 71 -5.50 2.03 13.73
CA ASP A 71 -4.89 3.36 13.87
C ASP A 71 -3.46 3.38 13.31
N ASP A 72 -2.87 2.18 13.17
CA ASP A 72 -1.59 1.93 12.53
C ASP A 72 -1.75 1.43 11.09
N VAL A 73 -1.48 2.34 10.16
CA VAL A 73 -1.37 2.14 8.72
C VAL A 73 -0.40 0.98 8.39
N ALA A 74 0.64 0.77 9.19
CA ALA A 74 1.60 -0.32 9.00
C ALA A 74 1.01 -1.70 9.32
N MET A 75 0.12 -1.81 10.31
CA MET A 75 -0.56 -3.08 10.63
C MET A 75 -1.48 -3.51 9.49
N PHE A 76 -2.27 -2.59 8.93
CA PHE A 76 -3.13 -2.91 7.78
C PHE A 76 -2.32 -3.31 6.54
N LEU A 77 -1.16 -2.68 6.30
CA LEU A 77 -0.25 -3.13 5.23
C LEU A 77 0.31 -4.49 5.51
N THR A 78 0.70 -4.76 6.75
CA THR A 78 1.24 -6.05 7.14
C THR A 78 0.19 -7.15 6.88
N ASP A 79 -1.07 -6.90 7.22
CA ASP A 79 -2.15 -7.85 6.95
C ASP A 79 -2.45 -7.97 5.45
N SER A 80 -2.46 -6.86 4.70
CA SER A 80 -2.63 -6.89 3.23
C SER A 80 -1.47 -7.60 2.53
N LEU A 81 -0.24 -7.44 3.02
CA LEU A 81 0.95 -8.11 2.51
C LEU A 81 0.89 -9.61 2.81
N ARG A 82 0.37 -10.00 3.97
CA ARG A 82 0.15 -11.41 4.33
C ARG A 82 -0.85 -12.13 3.44
N GLU A 83 -1.77 -11.39 2.80
CA GLU A 83 -2.72 -11.96 1.82
C GLU A 83 -2.07 -12.23 0.45
N LEU A 84 -0.87 -11.69 0.17
CA LEU A 84 -0.15 -11.95 -1.08
C LEU A 84 0.49 -13.34 -1.08
N PRO A 85 0.78 -13.92 -2.26
CA PRO A 85 1.55 -15.15 -2.34
C PRO A 85 2.90 -15.04 -1.62
N ASP A 86 3.33 -16.11 -0.96
CA ASP A 86 4.60 -16.14 -0.18
C ASP A 86 5.83 -15.70 -1.00
N LYS A 87 5.81 -15.94 -2.32
CA LYS A 87 6.85 -15.51 -3.26
C LYS A 87 6.88 -13.99 -3.42
N VAL A 88 5.73 -13.35 -3.54
CA VAL A 88 5.59 -11.89 -3.61
C VAL A 88 6.00 -11.24 -2.28
N GLN A 89 5.58 -11.80 -1.16
CA GLN A 89 6.01 -11.34 0.17
C GLN A 89 7.53 -11.43 0.33
N SER A 90 8.14 -12.52 -0.16
CA SER A 90 9.59 -12.72 -0.05
C SER A 90 10.35 -11.76 -0.98
N ALA A 91 9.86 -11.49 -2.18
CA ALA A 91 10.43 -10.50 -3.10
C ALA A 91 10.39 -9.07 -2.49
N LEU A 92 9.25 -8.69 -1.90
CA LEU A 92 9.10 -7.41 -1.20
C LEU A 92 10.02 -7.30 0.02
N PHE A 93 10.18 -8.38 0.78
CA PHE A 93 11.12 -8.42 1.90
C PHE A 93 12.57 -8.22 1.42
N VAL A 94 12.99 -8.90 0.36
CA VAL A 94 14.34 -8.75 -0.21
C VAL A 94 14.57 -7.30 -0.66
N LEU A 95 13.64 -6.72 -1.42
CA LEU A 95 13.71 -5.32 -1.82
C LEU A 95 13.83 -4.38 -0.61
N SER A 96 13.08 -4.65 0.48
CA SER A 96 13.11 -3.83 1.69
C SER A 96 14.45 -3.84 2.43
N CYS A 97 15.29 -4.88 2.22
CA CYS A 97 16.62 -4.98 2.82
C CYS A 97 17.63 -4.03 2.18
N PHE A 98 17.41 -3.64 0.91
CA PHE A 98 18.32 -2.81 0.13
C PHE A 98 17.95 -1.32 0.14
N GLY A 99 16.79 -0.96 0.71
CA GLY A 99 16.36 0.42 0.89
C GLY A 99 15.01 0.73 0.26
N ALA A 100 14.73 2.02 0.06
CA ALA A 100 13.47 2.48 -0.50
C ALA A 100 13.35 2.25 -2.01
N SER A 101 14.48 2.13 -2.71
CA SER A 101 14.57 1.84 -4.14
C SER A 101 15.79 0.99 -4.48
N SER A 102 15.69 0.17 -5.53
CA SER A 102 16.80 -0.65 -6.04
C SER A 102 16.66 -0.94 -7.53
N GLU A 103 17.79 -1.04 -8.23
CA GLU A 103 17.84 -1.40 -9.67
C GLU A 103 17.43 -2.86 -9.90
N SER A 104 16.73 -3.13 -11.00
CA SER A 104 16.28 -4.47 -11.39
C SER A 104 17.45 -5.46 -11.44
N ALA A 105 18.55 -5.06 -12.09
CA ALA A 105 19.75 -5.89 -12.22
C ALA A 105 20.39 -6.22 -10.86
N PHE A 106 20.39 -5.27 -9.93
CA PHE A 106 20.91 -5.49 -8.58
C PHE A 106 20.01 -6.46 -7.82
N VAL A 107 18.69 -6.25 -7.83
CA VAL A 107 17.72 -7.14 -7.18
C VAL A 107 17.76 -8.55 -7.75
N GLU A 108 17.94 -8.71 -9.06
CA GLU A 108 18.10 -10.00 -9.72
C GLU A 108 19.40 -10.70 -9.31
N SER A 109 20.50 -9.95 -9.20
CA SER A 109 21.81 -10.50 -8.78
C SER A 109 21.84 -10.99 -7.33
N GLN A 110 21.03 -10.36 -6.46
CA GLN A 110 20.94 -10.66 -5.03
C GLN A 110 19.72 -11.54 -4.68
N GLY A 111 18.85 -11.78 -5.67
CA GLY A 111 17.61 -12.51 -5.51
C GLY A 111 17.86 -14.00 -5.27
N LEU A 112 17.48 -14.50 -4.10
CA LEU A 112 17.51 -15.94 -3.80
C LEU A 112 16.53 -16.76 -4.68
N ASP A 113 15.64 -16.10 -5.42
CA ASP A 113 14.66 -16.69 -6.33
C ASP A 113 14.82 -16.10 -7.73
N ARG A 114 14.90 -16.95 -8.76
CA ARG A 114 15.00 -16.53 -10.17
C ARG A 114 13.78 -15.74 -10.66
N ASN A 115 12.65 -15.88 -9.98
CA ASN A 115 11.40 -15.20 -10.35
C ASN A 115 11.18 -13.92 -9.53
N ILE A 116 12.21 -13.36 -8.88
CA ILE A 116 12.05 -12.17 -8.03
C ILE A 116 11.44 -10.99 -8.78
N LEU A 117 11.84 -10.78 -10.05
CA LEU A 117 11.31 -9.70 -10.88
C LEU A 117 9.82 -9.91 -11.20
N GLU A 118 9.41 -11.11 -11.61
CA GLU A 118 7.99 -11.44 -11.85
C GLU A 118 7.12 -11.21 -10.61
N ASN A 119 7.65 -11.55 -9.43
CA ASN A 119 6.96 -11.33 -8.17
C ASN A 119 6.87 -9.83 -7.82
N LEU A 120 7.88 -9.03 -8.15
CA LEU A 120 7.83 -7.57 -7.99
C LEU A 120 6.86 -6.93 -8.98
N GLU A 121 6.72 -7.44 -10.20
CA GLU A 121 5.70 -6.98 -11.14
C GLU A 121 4.27 -7.19 -10.60
N ILE A 122 4.01 -8.28 -9.87
CA ILE A 122 2.74 -8.46 -9.15
C ILE A 122 2.55 -7.36 -8.10
N ALA A 123 3.60 -7.02 -7.35
CA ALA A 123 3.54 -5.93 -6.38
C ALA A 123 3.36 -4.55 -7.02
N VAL A 124 3.87 -4.35 -8.24
CA VAL A 124 3.63 -3.15 -9.06
C VAL A 124 2.16 -3.07 -9.47
N ALA A 125 1.57 -4.18 -9.94
CA ALA A 125 0.14 -4.23 -10.27
C ALA A 125 -0.77 -3.95 -9.06
N GLU A 126 -0.33 -4.34 -7.85
CA GLU A 126 -1.01 -4.05 -6.58
C GLU A 126 -0.79 -2.62 -6.05
N GLY A 127 0.08 -1.84 -6.71
CA GLY A 127 0.43 -0.47 -6.35
C GLY A 127 1.28 -0.36 -5.07
N LEU A 128 1.97 -1.44 -4.69
CA LEU A 128 2.85 -1.48 -3.51
C LEU A 128 4.25 -0.95 -3.84
N VAL A 129 4.66 -1.13 -5.09
CA VAL A 129 5.95 -0.75 -5.66
C VAL A 129 5.68 0.00 -6.96
N ASP A 130 6.44 1.04 -7.22
CA ASP A 130 6.52 1.70 -8.51
C ASP A 130 7.72 1.15 -9.27
N LYS A 131 7.58 0.94 -10.58
CA LYS A 131 8.71 0.73 -11.48
C LYS A 131 8.94 2.00 -12.28
N ILE A 132 10.07 2.66 -12.03
CA ILE A 132 10.47 3.89 -12.74
C ILE A 132 11.81 3.60 -13.39
N ASP A 133 11.84 3.75 -14.72
CA ASP A 133 12.94 3.30 -15.56
C ASP A 133 13.25 1.81 -15.28
N ASP A 134 14.43 1.51 -14.75
CA ASP A 134 14.85 0.17 -14.37
C ASP A 134 15.05 0.02 -12.85
N GLN A 135 14.29 0.79 -12.06
CA GLN A 135 14.31 0.75 -10.60
C GLN A 135 12.94 0.43 -10.02
N TYR A 136 12.94 -0.49 -9.06
CA TYR A 136 11.81 -0.74 -8.18
C TYR A 136 11.90 0.18 -6.98
N ARG A 137 10.83 0.90 -6.68
CA ARG A 137 10.74 1.79 -5.53
C ARG A 137 9.47 1.52 -4.76
N PHE A 138 9.55 1.41 -3.44
CA PHE A 138 8.34 1.34 -2.63
C PHE A 138 7.51 2.59 -2.85
N ALA A 139 6.21 2.42 -3.11
CA ALA A 139 5.32 3.57 -3.27
C ALA A 139 5.26 4.44 -1.98
N HIS A 140 5.64 3.86 -0.83
CA HIS A 140 5.78 4.57 0.44
C HIS A 140 6.65 3.81 1.46
N ASP A 141 7.39 4.52 2.31
CA ASP A 141 8.17 4.00 3.45
C ASP A 141 7.41 3.03 4.35
N ARG A 142 6.10 3.23 4.59
CA ARG A 142 5.29 2.32 5.42
C ARG A 142 5.11 0.94 4.77
N ILE A 143 5.11 0.88 3.44
CA ILE A 143 5.05 -0.37 2.70
C ILE A 143 6.39 -1.09 2.84
N GLN A 144 7.50 -0.36 2.75
CA GLN A 144 8.83 -0.91 3.02
C GLN A 144 8.93 -1.46 4.45
N GLU A 145 8.51 -0.70 5.46
CA GLU A 145 8.51 -1.15 6.86
C GLU A 145 7.66 -2.41 7.04
N ALA A 146 6.47 -2.46 6.45
CA ALA A 146 5.58 -3.62 6.56
C ALA A 146 6.13 -4.85 5.81
N ALA A 147 6.77 -4.64 4.65
CA ALA A 147 7.46 -5.68 3.86
C ALA A 147 8.69 -6.23 4.60
N TYR A 148 9.46 -5.36 5.25
CA TYR A 148 10.56 -5.77 6.12
C TYR A 148 10.05 -6.55 7.33
N ASN A 149 8.90 -6.14 7.87
CA ASN A 149 8.33 -6.72 9.07
C ASN A 149 7.60 -8.06 8.85
N THR A 150 7.38 -8.47 7.60
CA THR A 150 6.64 -9.70 7.27
C THR A 150 7.39 -10.97 7.69
N LYS A 151 8.73 -10.92 7.77
CA LYS A 151 9.54 -12.02 8.33
C LYS A 151 9.78 -11.82 9.84
N PRO A 152 9.75 -12.87 10.68
CA PRO A 152 10.09 -12.77 12.11
C PRO A 152 11.53 -12.30 12.33
N ALA A 153 11.78 -11.56 13.42
CA ALA A 153 13.09 -10.97 13.72
C ALA A 153 14.27 -11.96 13.67
N HIS A 154 14.07 -13.21 14.11
CA HIS A 154 15.09 -14.26 14.08
C HIS A 154 15.47 -14.74 12.67
N LYS A 155 14.58 -14.58 11.67
CA LYS A 155 14.89 -14.86 10.26
C LYS A 155 15.54 -13.66 9.58
N ARG A 156 15.28 -12.44 10.05
CA ARG A 156 15.91 -11.22 9.52
C ARG A 156 17.41 -11.24 9.77
N SER A 157 17.85 -11.57 10.98
CA SER A 157 19.27 -11.63 11.34
C SER A 157 20.08 -12.61 10.47
N VAL A 158 19.52 -13.77 10.12
CA VAL A 158 20.16 -14.75 9.23
C VAL A 158 20.30 -14.21 7.81
N ILE A 159 19.31 -13.46 7.32
CA ILE A 159 19.32 -12.90 5.97
C ILE A 159 20.23 -11.67 5.89
N HIS A 160 20.23 -10.79 6.90
CA HIS A 160 21.19 -9.68 7.02
C HIS A 160 22.63 -10.20 7.08
N PHE A 161 22.85 -11.30 7.79
CA PHE A 161 24.15 -11.95 7.82
C PHE A 161 24.57 -12.49 6.44
N LYS A 162 23.64 -13.10 5.68
CA LYS A 162 23.92 -13.56 4.31
C LYS A 162 24.26 -12.41 3.36
N TYR A 163 23.45 -11.35 3.32
CA TYR A 163 23.69 -10.21 2.44
C TYR A 163 24.91 -9.37 2.86
N GLY A 164 25.18 -9.27 4.17
CA GLY A 164 26.39 -8.61 4.68
C GLY A 164 27.69 -9.38 4.44
N LEU A 165 27.63 -10.65 4.02
CA LEU A 165 28.79 -11.44 3.60
C LEU A 165 29.02 -11.41 2.07
N GLU A 166 28.02 -11.00 1.29
CA GLU A 166 28.09 -10.92 -0.18
C GLU A 166 28.38 -9.50 -0.71
N LEU A 167 28.50 -8.50 0.18
CA LEU A 167 28.97 -7.13 -0.09
C LEU A 167 30.45 -6.99 0.26
#